data_AF-A0A9D5VAX6-F1
#
_entry.id   AF-A0A9D5VAX6-F1
#
_cell.length_a   1.000
_cell.length_b   1.000
_cell.length_c   1.000
_cell.angle_alpha   90.00
_cell.angle_beta   90.00
_cell.angle_gamma   90.00
#
_symmetry.space_group_name_H-M   'P 1'
#
loop_
_entity.id
_entity.type
_entity.pdbx_description
1 polymer ?
#
loop_
_entity_poly.entity_id
_entity_poly.type
_entity_poly.pdbx_seq_one_letter_code
_entity_poly.pdbx_strand_id
1 'polypeptide(L)'
;MALSAIALCSRALLKTGCRTITSFDEGTAEAEVTGNLYAPVRDAMLSSHPWSFATAQVTLPRLEAQPVADYDFAYQLPADFLRALSAGEGRGRGLDYRIHERRLHTNATEVVLTYIFRPLESEFPPFFDQALIARLSAEFCIPLTDSTSRSAQLLKEAEDEFRRAKSIDAQQDSPRGIEDFTLIGVRS
;
A
#
# COMPACT_ATOMS: atom_id res chain seq x y z
N MET A 1 11.58 15.44 -7.23
CA MET A 1 10.70 16.44 -6.58
C MET A 1 9.58 15.66 -5.93
N ALA A 2 9.44 15.79 -4.61
CA ALA A 2 8.28 15.32 -3.87
C ALA A 2 6.99 15.89 -4.48
N LEU A 3 5.97 15.06 -4.68
CA LEU A 3 4.66 15.50 -5.17
C LEU A 3 3.67 15.57 -4.03
N SER A 4 2.82 16.59 -4.03
CA SER A 4 1.64 16.60 -3.17
C SER A 4 0.51 15.77 -3.79
N ALA A 5 -0.48 15.39 -2.97
CA ALA A 5 -1.71 14.77 -3.45
C ALA A 5 -2.36 15.58 -4.60
N ILE A 6 -2.42 16.91 -4.47
CA ILE A 6 -2.95 17.83 -5.49
C ILE A 6 -2.14 17.76 -6.79
N ALA A 7 -0.81 17.66 -6.70
CA ALA A 7 0.05 17.55 -7.87
C ALA A 7 -0.11 16.19 -8.58
N LEU A 8 -0.26 15.10 -7.83
CA LEU A 8 -0.55 13.76 -8.37
C LEU A 8 -1.90 13.74 -9.10
N CYS A 9 -2.95 14.24 -8.44
CA CYS A 9 -4.29 14.35 -9.02
C CYS A 9 -4.32 15.24 -10.26
N SER A 10 -3.68 16.41 -10.21
CA SER A 10 -3.60 17.33 -11.36
C SER A 10 -2.90 16.71 -12.56
N ARG A 11 -1.85 15.92 -12.36
CA ARG A 11 -1.18 15.20 -13.45
C ARG A 11 -2.06 14.10 -14.05
N ALA A 12 -2.83 13.42 -13.22
CA ALA A 12 -3.80 12.43 -13.69
C ALA A 12 -4.94 13.10 -14.50
N LEU A 13 -5.44 14.25 -14.03
CA LEU A 13 -6.45 15.04 -14.76
C LEU A 13 -5.94 15.52 -16.13
N LEU A 14 -4.68 15.94 -16.21
CA LEU A 14 -4.08 16.30 -17.50
C LEU A 14 -4.03 15.11 -18.47
N LYS A 15 -3.76 13.89 -17.98
CA LYS A 15 -3.82 12.67 -18.81
C LYS A 15 -5.23 12.36 -19.31
N THR A 16 -6.27 12.68 -18.55
CA THR A 16 -7.67 12.55 -18.98
C THR A 16 -8.14 13.73 -19.84
N GLY A 17 -7.32 14.78 -20.02
CA GLY A 17 -7.68 15.98 -20.76
C GLY A 17 -8.60 16.93 -19.99
N CYS A 18 -8.71 16.75 -18.66
CA CYS A 18 -9.46 17.59 -17.75
C CYS A 18 -8.58 18.75 -17.24
N ARG A 19 -9.21 19.73 -16.57
CA ARG A 19 -8.48 20.84 -15.95
C ARG A 19 -7.82 20.38 -14.65
N THR A 20 -6.68 20.99 -14.32
CA THR A 20 -5.99 20.77 -13.05
C THR A 20 -6.75 21.43 -11.90
N ILE A 21 -6.50 20.96 -10.68
CA ILE A 21 -7.06 21.52 -9.45
C ILE A 21 -5.98 22.20 -8.62
N THR A 22 -6.36 23.20 -7.84
CA THR A 22 -5.49 23.88 -6.86
C THR A 22 -5.80 23.49 -5.41
N SER A 23 -7.00 22.98 -5.16
CA SER A 23 -7.46 22.41 -3.89
C SER A 23 -8.51 21.31 -4.15
N PHE A 24 -8.72 20.42 -3.18
CA PHE A 24 -9.87 19.50 -3.21
C PHE A 24 -11.20 20.20 -2.87
N ASP A 25 -11.15 21.40 -2.32
CA ASP A 25 -12.32 22.16 -1.84
C ASP A 25 -12.75 23.30 -2.80
N GLU A 26 -12.20 23.37 -4.01
CA GLU A 26 -12.48 24.47 -4.95
C GLU A 26 -13.85 24.37 -5.68
N GLY A 27 -14.66 23.36 -5.34
CA GLY A 27 -16.05 23.23 -5.81
C GLY A 27 -16.22 22.85 -7.28
N THR A 28 -15.17 22.32 -7.92
CA THR A 28 -15.21 21.79 -9.28
C THR A 28 -15.52 20.29 -9.28
N ALA A 29 -16.10 19.77 -10.38
CA ALA A 29 -16.33 18.34 -10.53
C ALA A 29 -15.00 17.57 -10.46
N GLU A 30 -13.93 18.13 -11.03
CA GLU A 30 -12.58 17.58 -10.94
C GLU A 30 -12.09 17.48 -9.48
N ALA A 31 -12.31 18.52 -8.66
CA ALA A 31 -11.91 18.52 -7.25
C ALA A 31 -12.71 17.50 -6.42
N GLU A 32 -14.02 17.40 -6.64
CA GLU A 32 -14.88 16.43 -5.97
C GLU A 32 -14.49 14.98 -6.31
N VAL A 33 -14.33 14.66 -7.59
CA VAL A 33 -13.94 13.32 -8.05
C VAL A 33 -12.56 12.95 -7.50
N THR A 34 -11.59 13.84 -7.63
CA THR A 34 -10.22 13.54 -7.17
C THR A 34 -10.13 13.47 -5.65
N GLY A 35 -10.82 14.32 -4.90
CA GLY A 35 -10.86 14.28 -3.44
C GLY A 35 -11.44 12.98 -2.89
N ASN A 36 -12.50 12.46 -3.54
CA ASN A 36 -13.15 11.21 -3.12
C ASN A 36 -12.35 9.96 -3.50
N LEU A 37 -11.70 9.96 -4.67
CA LEU A 37 -11.05 8.76 -5.21
C LEU A 37 -9.56 8.64 -4.86
N TYR A 38 -8.87 9.75 -4.56
CA TYR A 38 -7.43 9.73 -4.36
C TYR A 38 -6.99 8.81 -3.20
N ALA A 39 -7.53 9.02 -2.00
CA ALA A 39 -7.08 8.28 -0.82
C ALA A 39 -7.36 6.77 -0.91
N PRO A 40 -8.55 6.30 -1.32
CA PRO A 40 -8.80 4.86 -1.52
C PRO A 40 -7.87 4.23 -2.56
N VAL A 41 -7.62 4.90 -3.68
CA VAL A 41 -6.75 4.38 -4.76
C VAL A 41 -5.31 4.30 -4.30
N ARG A 42 -4.80 5.34 -3.61
CA ARG A 42 -3.46 5.36 -3.02
C ARG A 42 -3.28 4.20 -2.05
N ASP A 43 -4.20 4.05 -1.09
CA ASP A 43 -4.09 3.02 -0.05
C ASP A 43 -4.21 1.60 -0.65
N ALA A 44 -5.05 1.41 -1.68
CA ALA A 44 -5.14 0.15 -2.41
C ALA A 44 -3.82 -0.19 -3.14
N MET A 45 -3.20 0.79 -3.80
CA MET A 45 -1.92 0.59 -4.49
C MET A 45 -0.77 0.32 -3.53
N LEU A 46 -0.68 1.05 -2.42
CA LEU A 46 0.32 0.82 -1.38
C LEU A 46 0.17 -0.57 -0.76
N SER A 47 -1.06 -0.99 -0.43
CA SER A 47 -1.29 -2.31 0.18
C SER A 47 -1.09 -3.47 -0.78
N SER A 48 -1.20 -3.29 -2.10
CA SER A 48 -1.15 -4.38 -3.07
C SER A 48 0.24 -5.04 -3.26
N HIS A 49 1.34 -4.40 -2.85
CA HIS A 49 2.70 -4.92 -2.97
C HIS A 49 3.54 -4.48 -1.76
N PRO A 50 4.44 -5.31 -1.20
CA PRO A 50 5.33 -4.92 -0.10
C PRO A 50 6.44 -3.98 -0.61
N TRP A 51 6.07 -2.75 -0.93
CA TRP A 51 7.01 -1.74 -1.42
C TRP A 51 8.10 -1.49 -0.39
N SER A 52 9.35 -1.42 -0.85
CA SER A 52 10.51 -1.16 0.02
C SER A 52 10.37 0.15 0.81
N PHE A 53 9.88 1.21 0.15
CA PHE A 53 9.69 2.54 0.75
C PHE A 53 8.47 2.66 1.68
N ALA A 54 7.53 1.72 1.60
CA ALA A 54 6.30 1.73 2.40
C ALA A 54 6.23 0.56 3.40
N THR A 55 7.35 -0.12 3.64
CA THR A 55 7.44 -1.23 4.61
C THR A 55 8.24 -0.79 5.83
N ALA A 56 7.71 -1.03 7.02
CA ALA A 56 8.36 -0.71 8.29
C ALA A 56 8.24 -1.85 9.30
N GLN A 57 9.08 -1.79 10.32
CA GLN A 57 9.04 -2.69 11.47
C GLN A 57 8.79 -1.89 12.75
N VAL A 58 7.90 -2.40 13.61
CA VAL A 58 7.56 -1.73 14.87
C VAL A 58 7.24 -2.75 15.96
N THR A 59 7.71 -2.50 17.18
CA THR A 59 7.28 -3.23 18.36
C THR A 59 5.92 -2.70 18.80
N LEU A 60 4.91 -3.56 18.83
CA LEU A 60 3.55 -3.12 19.16
C LEU A 60 3.35 -2.97 20.68
N PRO A 61 2.71 -1.89 21.14
CA PRO A 61 2.33 -1.76 22.53
C PRO A 61 1.13 -2.66 22.83
N ARG A 62 1.21 -3.38 23.95
CA ARG A 62 0.15 -4.26 24.45
C ARG A 62 -1.01 -3.43 25.01
N LEU A 63 -2.24 -3.88 24.72
CA LEU A 63 -3.47 -3.31 25.26
C LEU A 63 -3.87 -3.99 26.57
N GLU A 64 -4.53 -3.26 27.46
CA GLU A 64 -5.08 -3.80 28.70
C GLU A 64 -6.33 -4.67 28.44
N ALA A 65 -7.14 -4.31 27.44
CA ALA A 65 -8.31 -5.06 27.03
C ALA A 65 -7.92 -6.37 26.37
N GLN A 66 -8.24 -7.49 27.02
CA GLN A 66 -7.96 -8.83 26.51
C GLN A 66 -8.96 -9.26 25.43
N PRO A 67 -8.55 -10.09 24.45
CA PRO A 67 -9.48 -10.72 23.51
C PRO A 67 -10.49 -11.61 24.23
N VAL A 68 -11.67 -11.81 23.63
CA VAL A 68 -12.76 -12.57 24.26
C VAL A 68 -12.47 -14.07 24.35
N ALA A 69 -11.71 -14.65 23.42
CA ALA A 69 -11.46 -16.10 23.45
C ALA A 69 -10.17 -16.55 22.75
N ASP A 70 -9.95 -16.17 21.49
CA ASP A 70 -9.02 -16.93 20.62
C ASP A 70 -7.53 -16.73 20.94
N TYR A 71 -7.17 -15.66 21.65
CA TYR A 71 -5.78 -15.33 21.97
C TYR A 71 -5.66 -14.65 23.33
N ASP A 72 -4.50 -14.78 23.96
CA ASP A 72 -4.24 -14.25 25.31
C ASP A 72 -4.02 -12.73 25.34
N PHE A 73 -3.46 -12.16 24.25
CA PHE A 73 -3.01 -10.77 24.22
C PHE A 73 -3.52 -10.01 22.99
N ALA A 74 -3.78 -8.71 23.19
CA ALA A 74 -4.12 -7.76 22.14
C ALA A 74 -3.09 -6.64 22.07
N TYR A 75 -2.80 -6.18 20.86
CA TYR A 75 -1.82 -5.14 20.55
C TYR A 75 -2.42 -4.06 19.67
N GLN A 76 -2.05 -2.81 19.92
CA GLN A 76 -2.52 -1.67 19.15
C GLN A 76 -1.76 -1.57 17.83
N LEU A 77 -2.48 -1.57 16.70
CA LEU A 77 -1.87 -1.31 15.40
C LEU A 77 -1.56 0.19 15.22
N PRO A 78 -0.49 0.53 14.46
CA PRO A 78 -0.19 1.90 14.07
C PRO A 78 -1.36 2.58 13.34
N ALA A 79 -1.43 3.92 13.43
CA ALA A 79 -2.52 4.69 12.81
C ALA A 79 -2.48 4.64 11.27
N ASP A 80 -1.26 4.59 10.73
CA ASP A 80 -0.90 4.52 9.31
C ASP A 80 -0.83 3.08 8.76
N PHE A 81 -1.23 2.08 9.56
CA PHE A 81 -1.25 0.68 9.14
C PHE A 81 -2.18 0.43 7.94
N LEU A 82 -1.65 -0.20 6.89
CA LEU A 82 -2.42 -0.64 5.72
C LEU A 82 -2.54 -2.16 5.64
N ARG A 83 -1.43 -2.90 5.80
CA ARG A 83 -1.44 -4.38 5.71
C ARG A 83 -0.28 -5.00 6.47
N ALA A 84 -0.52 -6.11 7.17
CA ALA A 84 0.55 -6.87 7.81
C ALA A 84 1.28 -7.77 6.81
N LEU A 85 2.60 -7.87 6.95
CA LEU A 85 3.44 -8.79 6.18
C LEU A 85 3.90 -9.98 7.04
N SER A 86 4.33 -9.70 8.28
CA SER A 86 4.70 -10.72 9.26
C SER A 86 4.68 -10.15 10.68
N ALA A 87 4.48 -10.99 11.67
CA ALA A 87 4.65 -10.66 13.08
C ALA A 87 5.66 -11.63 13.71
N GLY A 88 6.61 -11.14 14.51
CA GLY A 88 7.65 -11.94 15.16
C GLY A 88 9.08 -11.63 14.71
N GLU A 89 10.04 -12.37 15.28
CA GLU A 89 11.46 -12.26 14.96
C GLU A 89 11.79 -13.03 13.67
N GLY A 90 12.40 -12.33 12.71
CA GLY A 90 12.86 -12.91 11.45
C GLY A 90 11.80 -12.98 10.34
N ARG A 91 12.25 -12.85 9.10
CA ARG A 91 11.40 -12.93 7.90
C ARG A 91 11.10 -14.42 7.56
N GLY A 92 10.24 -15.15 8.28
CA GLY A 92 9.81 -16.47 7.76
C GLY A 92 9.03 -17.43 8.64
N ARG A 93 9.23 -17.43 9.97
CA ARG A 93 8.38 -18.19 10.90
C ARG A 93 7.73 -17.21 11.86
N GLY A 94 6.76 -16.49 11.32
CA GLY A 94 6.01 -15.52 12.11
C GLY A 94 5.24 -16.18 13.24
N LEU A 95 4.90 -15.38 14.25
CA LEU A 95 3.95 -15.71 15.30
C LEU A 95 2.59 -16.06 14.68
N ASP A 96 1.81 -16.89 15.36
CA ASP A 96 0.39 -17.03 15.06
C ASP A 96 -0.33 -15.77 15.56
N TYR A 97 -1.01 -15.08 14.65
CA TYR A 97 -1.73 -13.86 14.98
C TYR A 97 -2.98 -13.71 14.14
N ARG A 98 -3.95 -12.97 14.68
CA ARG A 98 -5.14 -12.52 13.96
C ARG A 98 -5.30 -11.03 14.10
N ILE A 99 -5.63 -10.35 13.01
CA ILE A 99 -6.04 -8.95 13.05
C ILE A 99 -7.56 -8.90 13.16
N HIS A 100 -8.06 -8.26 14.21
CA HIS A 100 -9.49 -8.07 14.45
C HIS A 100 -9.72 -6.66 15.00
N GLU A 101 -10.70 -5.93 14.45
CA GLU A 101 -11.06 -4.56 14.91
C GLU A 101 -9.85 -3.60 15.03
N ARG A 102 -8.93 -3.64 14.05
CA ARG A 102 -7.67 -2.86 14.05
C ARG A 102 -6.73 -3.16 15.24
N ARG A 103 -6.82 -4.34 15.83
CA ARG A 103 -5.91 -4.86 16.86
C ARG A 103 -5.28 -6.15 16.36
N LEU A 104 -4.04 -6.39 16.77
CA LEU A 104 -3.37 -7.67 16.55
C LEU A 104 -3.52 -8.53 17.80
N HIS A 105 -4.10 -9.71 17.64
CA HIS A 105 -4.30 -10.69 18.70
C HIS A 105 -3.30 -11.83 18.52
N THR A 106 -2.60 -12.21 19.59
CA THR A 106 -1.61 -13.31 19.59
C THR A 106 -1.39 -13.82 21.02
N ASN A 107 -0.77 -15.01 21.15
CA ASN A 107 -0.36 -15.58 22.45
C ASN A 107 1.07 -15.18 22.83
N ALA A 108 1.79 -14.45 21.97
CA ALA A 108 3.13 -13.96 22.26
C ALA A 108 3.10 -12.71 23.16
N THR A 109 4.04 -12.62 24.10
CA THR A 109 4.17 -11.49 25.04
C THR A 109 4.83 -10.24 24.44
N GLU A 110 5.55 -10.41 23.33
CA GLU A 110 6.18 -9.34 22.57
C GLU A 110 5.95 -9.56 21.07
N VAL A 111 5.67 -8.49 20.34
CA VAL A 111 5.35 -8.57 18.91
C VAL A 111 6.09 -7.48 18.15
N VAL A 112 7.00 -7.92 17.27
CA VAL A 112 7.58 -7.08 16.22
C VAL A 112 6.77 -7.27 14.95
N LEU A 113 6.03 -6.25 14.54
CA LEU A 113 5.22 -6.27 13.32
C LEU A 113 6.03 -5.71 12.16
N THR A 114 6.15 -6.47 11.08
CA THR A 114 6.51 -5.97 9.75
C THR A 114 5.22 -5.71 8.97
N TYR A 115 5.02 -4.47 8.53
CA TYR A 115 3.78 -4.03 7.91
C TYR A 115 4.02 -3.01 6.80
N ILE A 116 3.02 -2.86 5.95
CA ILE A 116 2.90 -1.77 5.00
C ILE A 116 2.21 -0.61 5.72
N PHE A 117 2.87 0.54 5.73
CA PHE A 117 2.35 1.79 6.28
C PHE A 117 1.98 2.77 5.17
N ARG A 118 1.35 3.89 5.54
CA ARG A 118 1.04 5.00 4.64
C ARG A 118 2.12 6.09 4.74
N PRO A 119 3.14 6.10 3.86
CA PRO A 119 4.14 7.17 3.83
C PRO A 119 3.54 8.49 3.37
N LEU A 120 4.26 9.58 3.64
CA LEU A 120 3.91 10.89 3.12
C LEU A 120 4.08 10.89 1.59
N GLU A 121 3.23 11.64 0.88
CA GLU A 121 3.29 11.72 -0.59
C GLU A 121 4.65 12.22 -1.10
N SER A 122 5.38 12.99 -0.29
CA SER A 122 6.72 13.45 -0.60
C SER A 122 7.79 12.35 -0.65
N GLU A 123 7.52 11.21 -0.02
CA GLU A 123 8.43 10.07 0.06
C GLU A 123 8.21 9.06 -1.07
N PHE A 124 7.21 9.28 -1.92
CA PHE A 124 6.92 8.38 -3.02
C PHE A 124 8.06 8.41 -4.04
N PRO A 125 8.60 7.24 -4.42
CA PRO A 125 9.62 7.20 -5.45
C PRO A 125 9.02 7.49 -6.83
N PRO A 126 9.79 8.03 -7.78
CA PRO A 126 9.27 8.43 -9.09
C PRO A 126 8.57 7.31 -9.88
N PHE A 127 9.00 6.06 -9.71
CA PHE A 127 8.36 4.91 -10.35
C PHE A 127 6.95 4.63 -9.79
N PHE A 128 6.74 4.87 -8.49
CA PHE A 128 5.44 4.72 -7.85
C PHE A 128 4.53 5.91 -8.21
N ASP A 129 5.07 7.12 -8.24
CA ASP A 129 4.33 8.31 -8.72
C ASP A 129 3.74 8.08 -10.11
N GLN A 130 4.53 7.55 -11.05
CA GLN A 130 4.07 7.26 -12.41
C GLN A 130 2.94 6.22 -12.43
N ALA A 131 3.09 5.13 -11.67
CA ALA A 131 2.07 4.10 -11.57
C ALA A 131 0.77 4.64 -10.92
N LEU A 132 0.90 5.44 -9.85
CA LEU A 132 -0.23 6.04 -9.15
C LEU A 132 -0.97 7.05 -10.05
N ILE A 133 -0.24 7.92 -10.75
CA ILE A 133 -0.82 8.86 -11.72
C ILE A 133 -1.58 8.10 -12.81
N ALA A 134 -1.01 7.02 -13.36
CA ALA A 134 -1.67 6.23 -14.39
C ALA A 134 -2.96 5.58 -13.86
N ARG A 135 -2.94 5.00 -12.65
CA ARG A 135 -4.13 4.41 -12.03
C ARG A 135 -5.20 5.47 -11.77
N LEU A 136 -4.85 6.61 -11.17
CA LEU A 136 -5.78 7.71 -10.93
C LEU A 136 -6.39 8.22 -12.24
N SER A 137 -5.59 8.32 -13.31
CA SER A 137 -6.10 8.74 -14.63
C SER A 137 -7.19 7.80 -15.14
N ALA A 138 -7.02 6.48 -14.94
CA ALA A 138 -8.02 5.49 -15.33
C ALA A 138 -9.32 5.61 -14.52
N GLU A 139 -9.20 5.79 -13.20
CA GLU A 139 -10.34 5.95 -12.27
C GLU A 139 -11.10 7.26 -12.50
N PHE A 140 -10.39 8.35 -12.82
CA PHE A 140 -11.02 9.65 -13.06
C PHE A 140 -11.70 9.74 -14.44
N CYS A 141 -11.32 8.87 -15.39
CA CYS A 141 -11.75 9.00 -16.78
C CYS A 141 -13.27 8.86 -16.96
N ILE A 142 -13.88 7.82 -16.39
CA ILE A 142 -15.33 7.61 -16.51
C ILE A 142 -16.12 8.77 -15.88
N PRO A 143 -15.93 9.12 -14.59
CA PRO A 143 -16.75 10.14 -13.94
C PRO A 143 -16.60 11.55 -14.53
N LEU A 144 -15.51 11.84 -15.25
CA LEU A 144 -15.27 13.17 -15.83
C LEU A 144 -15.52 13.27 -17.33
N THR A 145 -15.48 12.15 -18.08
CA THR A 145 -15.53 12.19 -19.54
C THR A 145 -16.57 11.26 -20.15
N ASP A 146 -17.20 10.40 -19.35
CA ASP A 146 -18.13 9.33 -19.78
C ASP A 146 -17.56 8.38 -20.86
N SER A 147 -16.24 8.42 -21.12
CA SER A 147 -15.60 7.63 -22.16
C SER A 147 -15.07 6.31 -21.62
N THR A 148 -15.85 5.24 -21.81
CA THR A 148 -15.47 3.88 -21.40
C THR A 148 -14.29 3.31 -22.20
N SER A 149 -14.18 3.66 -23.49
CA SER A 149 -13.07 3.22 -24.35
C SER A 149 -11.74 3.81 -23.92
N ARG A 150 -11.71 5.11 -23.60
CA ARG A 150 -10.52 5.79 -23.07
C ARG A 150 -10.16 5.27 -21.68
N SER A 151 -11.14 5.04 -20.83
CA SER A 151 -10.91 4.44 -19.50
C SER A 151 -10.26 3.07 -19.61
N ALA A 152 -10.75 2.19 -20.49
CA ALA A 152 -10.16 0.87 -20.71
C ALA A 152 -8.70 0.94 -21.19
N GLN A 153 -8.38 1.89 -22.08
CA GLN A 153 -7.01 2.14 -22.53
C GLN A 153 -6.10 2.61 -21.38
N LEU A 154 -6.57 3.59 -20.60
CA LEU A 154 -5.83 4.11 -19.44
C LEU A 154 -5.63 3.04 -18.35
N LEU A 155 -6.62 2.17 -18.14
CA LEU A 155 -6.53 1.07 -17.20
C LEU A 155 -5.41 0.09 -17.60
N LYS A 156 -5.31 -0.23 -18.90
CA LYS A 156 -4.24 -1.07 -19.43
C LYS A 156 -2.87 -0.43 -19.23
N GLU A 157 -2.72 0.85 -19.55
CA GLU A 157 -1.47 1.60 -19.30
C GLU A 157 -1.11 1.61 -17.81
N ALA A 158 -2.11 1.80 -16.93
CA ALA A 158 -1.92 1.77 -15.49
C ALA A 158 -1.44 0.40 -14.98
N GLU A 159 -1.95 -0.69 -15.53
CA GLU A 159 -1.48 -2.03 -15.19
C GLU A 159 -0.05 -2.30 -15.68
N ASP A 160 0.31 -1.80 -16.88
CA ASP A 160 1.66 -1.90 -17.43
C ASP A 160 2.66 -1.13 -16.55
N GLU A 161 2.34 0.11 -16.18
CA GLU A 161 3.17 0.93 -15.29
C GLU A 161 3.24 0.35 -13.87
N PHE A 162 2.16 -0.22 -13.36
CA PHE A 162 2.17 -0.91 -12.08
C PHE A 162 3.08 -2.16 -12.10
N ARG A 163 3.07 -2.93 -13.18
CA ARG A 163 4.00 -4.06 -13.38
C ARG A 163 5.46 -3.59 -13.43
N ARG A 164 5.73 -2.49 -14.14
CA ARG A 164 7.06 -1.87 -14.22
C ARG A 164 7.54 -1.41 -12.85
N ALA A 165 6.70 -0.68 -12.11
CA ALA A 165 7.01 -0.17 -10.77
C ALA A 165 7.37 -1.30 -9.80
N LYS A 166 6.60 -2.40 -9.78
CA LYS A 166 6.93 -3.58 -8.96
C LYS A 166 8.26 -4.22 -9.34
N SER A 167 8.57 -4.29 -10.63
CA SER A 167 9.86 -4.84 -11.11
C SER A 167 11.04 -3.97 -10.65
N ILE A 168 10.90 -2.64 -10.74
CA ILE A 168 11.92 -1.69 -10.29
C ILE A 168 12.15 -1.83 -8.78
N ASP A 169 11.08 -1.83 -7.98
CA ASP A 169 11.16 -1.99 -6.52
C ASP A 169 11.78 -3.34 -6.12
N ALA A 170 11.38 -4.44 -6.79
CA ALA A 170 11.92 -5.77 -6.51
C ALA A 170 13.43 -5.90 -6.80
N GLN A 171 13.98 -5.08 -7.71
CA GLN A 171 15.42 -5.04 -7.98
C GLN A 171 16.22 -4.34 -6.87
N GLN A 172 15.54 -3.68 -5.92
CA GLN A 172 16.19 -2.99 -4.79
C GLN A 172 16.41 -3.91 -3.59
N ASP A 173 15.92 -5.16 -3.61
CA ASP A 173 16.20 -6.16 -2.57
C ASP A 173 17.10 -7.28 -3.13
N SER A 174 17.93 -7.86 -2.27
CA SER A 174 18.74 -9.02 -2.66
C SER A 174 17.84 -10.26 -2.75
N PRO A 175 17.86 -11.01 -3.87
CA PRO A 175 17.11 -12.26 -3.96
C PRO A 175 17.51 -13.18 -2.81
N ARG A 176 16.51 -13.74 -2.11
CA ARG A 176 16.77 -14.74 -1.08
C ARG A 176 17.41 -15.96 -1.74
N GLY A 177 18.63 -16.31 -1.31
CA GLY A 177 19.13 -17.65 -1.51
C GLY A 177 18.13 -18.64 -0.93
N ILE A 178 17.83 -19.72 -1.65
CA ILE A 178 17.03 -20.82 -1.11
C ILE A 178 17.88 -21.48 -0.03
N GLU A 179 17.78 -20.99 1.20
CA GLU A 179 18.42 -21.53 2.38
C GLU A 179 17.48 -22.52 3.07
N ASP A 180 17.15 -23.64 2.42
CA ASP A 180 16.95 -24.91 3.14
C ASP A 180 16.59 -26.04 2.18
N PHE A 181 17.53 -26.97 2.00
CA PHE A 181 17.20 -28.34 1.64
C PHE A 181 17.03 -29.13 2.93
N THR A 182 15.89 -28.95 3.60
CA THR A 182 15.49 -29.67 4.82
C THR A 182 15.43 -31.21 4.66
N LEU A 183 15.69 -31.73 3.46
CA LEU A 183 15.73 -33.16 3.14
C LEU A 183 17.14 -33.77 3.09
N ILE A 184 18.22 -32.98 3.21
CA ILE A 184 19.59 -33.52 3.15
C ILE A 184 20.08 -34.00 4.53
N GLY A 185 19.45 -33.58 5.63
CA GLY A 185 19.82 -33.97 7.00
C GLY A 185 19.25 -35.29 7.52
N VAL A 186 18.46 -36.04 6.73
CA VAL A 186 17.77 -37.27 7.20
C VAL A 186 18.52 -38.55 6.78
N ARG A 187 19.72 -38.45 6.21
CA ARG A 187 20.49 -39.61 5.69
C ARG A 187 21.81 -39.90 6.41
N SER A 188 22.04 -39.37 7.61
CA SER A 188 23.19 -39.74 8.45
C SER A 188 22.76 -40.53 9.67
#